data_AF-A0A522XMA4-F1
#
_entry.id   AF-A0A522XMA4-F1
#
_cell.length_a   1.000
_cell.length_b   1.000
_cell.length_c   1.000
_cell.angle_alpha   90.00
_cell.angle_beta   90.00
_cell.angle_gamma   90.00
#
_symmetry.space_group_name_H-M   'P 1'
#
loop_
_entity.id
_entity.type
_entity.pdbx_description
1 polymer ?
#
loop_
_entity_poly.entity_id
_entity_poly.type
_entity_poly.pdbx_seq_one_letter_code
_entity_poly.pdbx_strand_id
1 'polypeptide(L)'
;MRPHHPAMLAFVLWLAPAQAQVTSGMPIPASEHVLDTAVVRMPGPGMWKIRNGDNVLWVLGTVSPLPAGMAWNASKVRAIVREADAMISAPSVVVGADIGFFGKLALLPSLIGVRANPDGRKLSEVVPAPLYARWSVLKQRHMGRDDSVENWRPIFAAGKLYDEATRRIGLSGRDVVYAEINEAMKARGLKPVNVSARIKIANPKAVVKEFKGARFADIECFEKTLDRVEMDLPVLAARANAWATGDVQALTTLRHPDLGDVCERAMLGGQFAAKYGMDALEAQSRRKWIAEAGASLARHRVTLAILPMNDVLAPDGLVAELANKGYVVEAPR
;
A
#
# COMPACT_ATOMS: atom_id res chain seq x y z
N MET A 1 -71.38 36.81 42.72
CA MET A 1 -72.45 37.66 42.19
C MET A 1 -71.83 38.62 41.19
N ARG A 2 -72.42 38.70 39.99
CA ARG A 2 -72.23 39.81 39.01
C ARG A 2 -72.52 41.16 39.72
N PRO A 3 -72.33 42.36 39.15
CA PRO A 3 -72.02 42.68 37.75
C PRO A 3 -71.11 43.93 37.52
N HIS A 4 -70.80 44.12 36.24
CA HIS A 4 -70.88 45.36 35.42
C HIS A 4 -70.85 46.73 36.10
N HIS A 5 -70.09 47.67 35.51
CA HIS A 5 -70.68 48.79 34.74
C HIS A 5 -69.60 49.65 34.01
N PRO A 6 -70.01 50.45 33.00
CA PRO A 6 -69.36 50.45 31.70
C PRO A 6 -68.76 51.81 31.27
N ALA A 7 -68.07 51.74 30.13
CA ALA A 7 -68.03 52.69 29.01
C ALA A 7 -68.04 54.21 29.27
N MET A 8 -67.04 54.92 28.71
CA MET A 8 -67.30 55.77 27.54
C MET A 8 -66.02 56.31 26.89
N LEU A 9 -66.11 56.40 25.55
CA LEU A 9 -65.14 56.88 24.57
C LEU A 9 -64.67 58.33 24.77
N ALA A 10 -63.43 58.64 24.37
CA ALA A 10 -63.10 59.86 23.64
C ALA A 10 -61.78 59.76 22.86
N PHE A 11 -61.76 60.42 21.71
CA PHE A 11 -60.89 60.30 20.54
C PHE A 11 -59.62 61.15 20.67
N VAL A 12 -58.42 60.65 20.34
CA VAL A 12 -57.20 61.49 20.19
C VAL A 12 -56.28 60.99 19.08
N LEU A 13 -55.83 61.94 18.26
CA LEU A 13 -54.97 61.84 17.08
C LEU A 13 -53.67 61.05 17.31
N TRP A 14 -53.36 60.19 16.34
CA TRP A 14 -52.08 59.48 16.22
C TRP A 14 -50.98 60.39 15.65
N LEU A 15 -50.09 60.83 16.53
CA LEU A 15 -48.74 61.27 16.19
C LEU A 15 -47.80 60.26 16.83
N ALA A 16 -47.15 59.43 16.01
CA ALA A 16 -46.24 58.38 16.46
C ALA A 16 -44.97 58.97 17.10
N PRO A 17 -44.66 58.64 18.36
CA PRO A 17 -43.33 58.83 18.91
C PRO A 17 -42.54 57.51 18.86
N ALA A 18 -41.27 57.62 18.46
CA ALA A 18 -40.30 56.56 18.61
C ALA A 18 -40.15 56.18 20.09
N GLN A 19 -40.31 54.89 20.42
CA GLN A 19 -39.97 54.35 21.73
C GLN A 19 -38.85 53.32 21.63
N ALA A 20 -37.86 53.52 22.50
CA ALA A 20 -36.71 52.67 22.71
C ALA A 20 -37.13 51.26 23.17
N GLN A 21 -36.48 50.24 22.61
CA GLN A 21 -36.72 48.84 22.91
C GLN A 21 -36.02 48.44 24.22
N VAL A 22 -36.79 47.82 25.12
CA VAL A 22 -36.28 47.14 26.32
C VAL A 22 -35.99 45.68 25.96
N THR A 23 -34.79 45.24 26.28
CA THR A 23 -34.24 43.91 26.07
C THR A 23 -34.92 42.85 26.95
N SER A 24 -35.48 41.81 26.32
CA SER A 24 -35.87 40.55 26.94
C SER A 24 -35.03 39.43 26.33
N GLY A 25 -34.46 38.57 27.17
CA GLY A 25 -33.42 37.59 26.80
C GLY A 25 -33.80 36.64 25.67
N MET A 26 -32.85 36.43 24.74
CA MET A 26 -32.96 35.42 23.69
C MET A 26 -32.93 34.00 24.29
N PRO A 27 -33.71 33.05 23.75
CA PRO A 27 -33.44 31.64 23.96
C PRO A 27 -32.09 31.31 23.31
N ILE A 28 -31.23 30.60 24.04
CA ILE A 28 -30.01 30.01 23.48
C ILE A 28 -30.46 29.04 22.38
N PRO A 29 -30.06 29.22 21.11
CA PRO A 29 -30.30 28.19 20.11
C PRO A 29 -29.55 26.94 20.55
N ALA A 30 -30.27 25.82 20.61
CA ALA A 30 -29.71 24.51 20.81
C ALA A 30 -28.48 24.35 19.91
N SER A 31 -27.38 23.96 20.55
CA SER A 31 -26.10 23.55 19.96
C SER A 31 -26.27 23.08 18.53
N GLU A 32 -25.86 23.93 17.61
CA GLU A 32 -25.63 23.57 16.21
C GLU A 32 -24.68 22.38 16.25
N HIS A 33 -25.20 21.23 15.82
CA HIS A 33 -24.45 19.99 15.77
C HIS A 33 -23.10 20.27 15.12
N VAL A 34 -22.03 20.00 15.87
CA VAL A 34 -20.70 19.83 15.29
C VAL A 34 -20.91 18.80 14.19
N LEU A 35 -20.92 19.24 12.94
CA LEU A 35 -20.94 18.38 11.78
C LEU A 35 -19.78 17.41 11.99
N ASP A 36 -20.11 16.13 12.20
CA ASP A 36 -19.16 15.03 12.11
C ASP A 36 -18.28 15.33 10.91
N THR A 37 -16.99 15.58 11.13
CA THR A 37 -16.05 15.88 10.06
C THR A 37 -16.14 14.72 9.07
N ALA A 38 -16.82 14.93 7.94
CA ALA A 38 -17.01 13.90 6.95
C ALA A 38 -15.62 13.46 6.51
N VAL A 39 -15.26 12.22 6.83
CA VAL A 39 -13.98 11.65 6.44
C VAL A 39 -13.95 11.65 4.91
N VAL A 40 -13.18 12.58 4.32
CA VAL A 40 -13.01 12.66 2.87
C VAL A 40 -12.34 11.37 2.41
N ARG A 41 -13.12 10.52 1.73
CA ARG A 41 -12.61 9.27 1.18
C ARG A 41 -11.90 9.54 -0.13
N MET A 42 -10.62 9.25 -0.16
CA MET A 42 -9.77 9.41 -1.33
C MET A 42 -10.21 8.43 -2.42
N PRO A 43 -10.38 8.87 -3.68
CA PRO A 43 -10.91 8.00 -4.73
C PRO A 43 -9.98 6.83 -5.08
N GLY A 44 -8.67 7.01 -4.97
CA GLY A 44 -7.69 6.09 -5.57
C GLY A 44 -7.65 6.25 -7.10
N PRO A 45 -6.73 5.56 -7.80
CA PRO A 45 -6.73 5.56 -9.26
C PRO A 45 -7.95 4.81 -9.81
N GLY A 46 -8.33 5.16 -11.03
CA GLY A 46 -9.19 4.30 -11.83
C GLY A 46 -8.51 2.95 -12.13
N MET A 47 -9.26 2.05 -12.76
CA MET A 47 -8.76 0.75 -13.19
C MET A 47 -8.58 0.72 -14.70
N TRP A 48 -7.54 0.03 -15.15
CA TRP A 48 -7.33 -0.29 -16.55
C TRP A 48 -8.34 -1.35 -16.96
N LYS A 49 -8.88 -1.21 -18.16
CA LYS A 49 -9.83 -2.16 -18.72
C LYS A 49 -9.17 -2.87 -19.88
N ILE A 50 -8.95 -4.17 -19.73
CA ILE A 50 -8.49 -5.03 -20.82
C ILE A 50 -9.68 -5.84 -21.34
N ARG A 51 -9.89 -5.84 -22.66
CA ARG A 51 -11.04 -6.48 -23.29
C ARG A 51 -10.65 -7.56 -24.28
N ASN A 52 -11.48 -8.61 -24.30
CA ASN A 52 -11.55 -9.60 -25.35
C ASN A 52 -13.04 -9.81 -25.71
N GLY A 53 -13.52 -9.12 -26.74
CA GLY A 53 -14.95 -9.03 -27.03
C GLY A 53 -15.74 -8.46 -25.84
N ASP A 54 -16.65 -9.27 -25.29
CA ASP A 54 -17.48 -8.93 -24.14
C ASP A 54 -16.83 -9.23 -22.78
N ASN A 55 -15.73 -9.98 -22.76
CA ASN A 55 -15.02 -10.31 -21.54
C ASN A 55 -14.09 -9.18 -21.14
N VAL A 56 -14.07 -8.88 -19.84
CA VAL A 56 -13.32 -7.75 -19.29
C VAL A 56 -12.44 -8.21 -18.13
N LEU A 57 -11.16 -7.85 -18.20
CA LEU A 57 -10.24 -7.87 -17.08
C LEU A 57 -10.01 -6.43 -16.61
N TRP A 58 -10.46 -6.13 -15.39
CA TRP A 58 -10.16 -4.89 -14.69
C TRP A 58 -8.86 -5.04 -13.92
N VAL A 59 -7.92 -4.11 -14.11
CA VAL A 59 -6.64 -4.10 -13.39
C VAL A 59 -6.57 -2.85 -12.53
N LEU A 60 -6.40 -3.03 -11.23
CA LEU A 60 -6.10 -1.96 -10.29
C LEU A 60 -4.58 -1.89 -10.06
N GLY A 61 -3.98 -0.76 -10.42
CA GLY A 61 -2.59 -0.47 -10.10
C GLY A 61 -2.42 0.00 -8.66
N THR A 62 -1.48 -0.58 -7.91
CA THR A 62 -1.19 -0.24 -6.51
C THR A 62 0.18 0.42 -6.36
N VAL A 63 0.30 1.37 -5.44
CA VAL A 63 1.60 1.90 -5.00
C VAL A 63 1.78 1.69 -3.51
N SER A 64 3.04 1.61 -3.08
CA SER A 64 3.43 1.65 -1.67
C SER A 64 4.65 2.56 -1.53
N PRO A 65 4.76 3.35 -0.45
CA PRO A 65 3.77 3.54 0.61
C PRO A 65 2.60 4.47 0.19
N LEU A 66 1.55 4.52 1.00
CA LEU A 66 0.39 5.41 0.86
C LEU A 66 0.28 6.39 2.05
N PRO A 67 -0.50 7.48 1.96
CA PRO A 67 -0.71 8.38 3.09
C PRO A 67 -1.28 7.63 4.30
N ALA A 68 -0.64 7.81 5.46
CA ALA A 68 -1.04 7.18 6.70
C ALA A 68 -2.46 7.63 7.09
N GLY A 69 -3.28 6.70 7.57
CA GLY A 69 -4.66 7.00 7.99
C GLY A 69 -5.62 7.36 6.86
N MET A 70 -5.21 7.29 5.59
CA MET A 70 -6.10 7.49 4.45
C MET A 70 -7.34 6.58 4.55
N ALA A 71 -8.52 7.17 4.34
CA ALA A 71 -9.73 6.43 4.03
C ALA A 71 -9.87 6.34 2.50
N TRP A 72 -9.86 5.13 1.95
CA TRP A 72 -10.05 4.89 0.53
C TRP A 72 -11.53 4.71 0.19
N ASN A 73 -11.96 5.25 -0.95
CA ASN A 73 -13.27 5.00 -1.53
C ASN A 73 -13.24 3.72 -2.38
N ALA A 74 -13.34 2.57 -1.73
CA ALA A 74 -13.32 1.27 -2.39
C ALA A 74 -14.62 0.91 -3.15
N SER A 75 -15.60 1.81 -3.25
CA SER A 75 -16.95 1.49 -3.78
C SER A 75 -16.93 0.92 -5.19
N LYS A 76 -16.09 1.48 -6.08
CA LYS A 76 -15.93 1.02 -7.47
C LYS A 76 -15.35 -0.40 -7.53
N VAL A 77 -14.27 -0.66 -6.79
CA VAL A 77 -13.64 -1.98 -6.71
C VAL A 77 -14.58 -3.00 -6.08
N ARG A 78 -15.27 -2.65 -4.99
CA ARG A 78 -16.28 -3.52 -4.37
C ARG A 78 -17.41 -3.86 -5.33
N ALA A 79 -17.81 -2.95 -6.21
CA ALA A 79 -18.80 -3.24 -7.25
C ALA A 79 -18.28 -4.28 -8.26
N ILE A 80 -17.05 -4.13 -8.74
CA ILE A 80 -16.45 -5.13 -9.63
C ILE A 80 -16.30 -6.48 -8.93
N VAL A 81 -15.86 -6.51 -7.66
CA VAL A 81 -15.76 -7.77 -6.90
C VAL A 81 -17.13 -8.45 -6.74
N ARG A 82 -18.26 -7.71 -6.78
CA ARG A 82 -19.62 -8.30 -6.75
C ARG A 82 -20.05 -8.92 -8.08
N GLU A 83 -19.41 -8.56 -9.19
CA GLU A 83 -19.70 -9.09 -10.53
C GLU A 83 -18.65 -10.08 -11.04
N ALA A 84 -17.37 -9.90 -10.66
CA ALA A 84 -16.23 -10.73 -11.06
C ALA A 84 -16.38 -12.25 -10.85
N ASP A 85 -16.14 -13.02 -11.91
CA ASP A 85 -16.09 -14.48 -11.88
C ASP A 85 -14.75 -15.00 -11.34
N ALA A 86 -13.70 -14.18 -11.44
CA ALA A 86 -12.36 -14.48 -10.95
C ALA A 86 -11.63 -13.23 -10.44
N MET A 87 -10.68 -13.47 -9.53
CA MET A 87 -9.75 -12.45 -9.04
C MET A 87 -8.32 -12.98 -9.14
N ILE A 88 -7.47 -12.31 -9.91
CA ILE A 88 -6.06 -12.67 -10.10
C ILE A 88 -5.21 -11.81 -9.18
N SER A 89 -4.41 -12.45 -8.30
CA SER A 89 -3.46 -11.72 -7.46
C SER A 89 -2.27 -11.22 -8.29
N ALA A 90 -1.50 -10.26 -7.77
CA ALA A 90 -0.23 -9.91 -8.38
C ALA A 90 0.71 -11.14 -8.47
N PRO A 91 1.61 -11.21 -9.47
CA PRO A 91 2.67 -12.20 -9.49
C PRO A 91 3.45 -12.15 -8.17
N SER A 92 3.80 -13.31 -7.65
CA SER A 92 4.56 -13.42 -6.41
C SER A 92 5.31 -14.74 -6.33
N VAL A 93 6.43 -14.72 -5.62
CA VAL A 93 7.15 -15.92 -5.20
C VAL A 93 6.75 -16.26 -3.77
N VAL A 94 6.30 -17.49 -3.55
CA VAL A 94 5.89 -17.97 -2.24
C VAL A 94 6.83 -19.10 -1.82
N VAL A 95 7.57 -18.84 -0.75
CA VAL A 95 8.38 -19.84 -0.08
C VAL A 95 7.51 -20.56 0.94
N GLY A 96 7.11 -21.78 0.62
CA GLY A 96 6.22 -22.59 1.44
C GLY A 96 6.96 -23.70 2.17
N ALA A 97 6.54 -23.97 3.40
CA ALA A 97 6.91 -25.16 4.14
C ALA A 97 5.63 -25.90 4.55
N ASP A 98 5.53 -27.19 4.22
CA ASP A 98 4.40 -28.04 4.60
C ASP A 98 4.56 -28.50 6.07
N ILE A 99 4.70 -27.53 6.97
CA ILE A 99 4.79 -27.75 8.42
C ILE A 99 3.48 -27.27 9.07
N GLY A 100 2.79 -28.17 9.78
CA GLY A 100 1.55 -27.86 10.51
C GLY A 100 1.76 -26.79 11.59
N PHE A 101 0.70 -26.41 12.30
CA PHE A 101 0.73 -25.36 13.34
C PHE A 101 1.88 -25.53 14.35
N PHE A 102 2.00 -26.72 14.95
CA PHE A 102 3.09 -27.02 15.90
C PHE A 102 4.48 -26.97 15.26
N GLY A 103 4.61 -27.37 13.99
CA GLY A 103 5.87 -27.23 13.25
C GLY A 103 6.26 -25.77 13.04
N LYS A 104 5.29 -24.88 12.74
CA LYS A 104 5.52 -23.44 12.66
C LYS A 104 5.96 -22.86 14.01
N LEU A 105 5.33 -23.26 15.12
CA LEU A 105 5.74 -22.85 16.46
C LEU A 105 7.17 -23.30 16.79
N ALA A 106 7.51 -24.56 16.47
CA ALA A 106 8.85 -25.09 16.67
C ALA A 106 9.93 -24.40 15.80
N LEU A 107 9.53 -23.71 14.72
CA LEU A 107 10.45 -22.95 13.87
C LEU A 107 10.78 -21.56 14.46
N LEU A 108 9.92 -20.98 15.30
CA LEU A 108 10.10 -19.62 15.84
C LEU A 108 11.47 -19.37 16.49
N PRO A 109 12.02 -20.27 17.34
CA PRO A 109 13.35 -20.06 17.92
C PRO A 109 14.46 -19.98 16.86
N SER A 110 14.30 -20.66 15.72
CA SER A 110 15.28 -20.64 14.65
C SER A 110 15.35 -19.29 13.91
N LEU A 111 14.28 -18.48 13.98
CA LEU A 111 14.20 -17.15 13.39
C LEU A 111 14.92 -16.08 14.22
N ILE A 112 15.31 -16.39 15.47
CA ILE A 112 16.12 -15.49 16.29
C ILE A 112 17.41 -15.17 15.53
N GLY A 113 17.70 -13.87 15.40
CA GLY A 113 18.87 -13.37 14.69
C GLY A 113 18.78 -13.48 13.17
N VAL A 114 17.62 -13.76 12.56
CA VAL A 114 17.51 -13.87 11.09
C VAL A 114 17.91 -12.59 10.34
N ARG A 115 17.78 -11.44 11.00
CA ARG A 115 18.19 -10.14 10.47
C ARG A 115 19.63 -9.76 10.82
N ALA A 116 20.27 -10.50 11.72
CA ALA A 116 21.60 -10.16 12.21
C ALA A 116 22.67 -10.40 11.15
N ASN A 117 23.74 -9.62 11.21
CA ASN A 117 24.95 -9.94 10.47
C ASN A 117 25.45 -11.34 10.84
N PRO A 118 25.90 -12.13 9.86
CA PRO A 118 26.62 -13.36 10.17
C PRO A 118 27.85 -13.02 11.05
N ASP A 119 28.17 -13.93 11.97
CA ASP A 119 29.29 -13.81 12.91
C ASP A 119 29.17 -12.70 13.97
N GLY A 120 28.01 -12.04 14.08
CA GLY A 120 27.75 -11.04 15.12
C GLY A 120 28.42 -9.69 14.91
N ARG A 121 28.92 -9.42 13.69
CA ARG A 121 29.56 -8.16 13.33
C ARG A 121 28.58 -6.99 13.36
N LYS A 122 29.09 -5.81 13.67
CA LYS A 122 28.36 -4.55 13.59
C LYS A 122 28.30 -4.02 12.17
N LEU A 123 27.31 -3.17 11.90
CA LEU A 123 27.11 -2.49 10.64
C LEU A 123 28.36 -1.67 10.26
N SER A 124 28.96 -0.98 11.23
CA SER A 124 30.23 -0.23 11.07
C SER A 124 31.40 -1.07 10.57
N GLU A 125 31.38 -2.37 10.80
CA GLU A 125 32.44 -3.28 10.39
C GLU A 125 32.20 -3.84 8.98
N VAL A 126 30.94 -3.93 8.55
CA VAL A 126 30.56 -4.58 7.27
C VAL A 126 30.26 -3.59 6.15
N VAL A 127 29.96 -2.33 6.45
CA VAL A 127 29.73 -1.29 5.45
C VAL A 127 30.96 -0.38 5.27
N PRO A 128 31.21 0.15 4.07
CA PRO A 128 32.24 1.16 3.84
C PRO A 128 32.10 2.37 4.77
N ALA A 129 33.22 2.89 5.29
CA ALA A 129 33.23 4.00 6.25
C ALA A 129 32.43 5.24 5.79
N PRO A 130 32.48 5.68 4.51
CA PRO A 130 31.64 6.79 4.04
C PRO A 130 30.14 6.51 4.15
N LEU A 131 29.71 5.28 3.87
CA LEU A 131 28.30 4.88 4.00
C LEU A 131 27.89 4.79 5.47
N TYR A 132 28.77 4.33 6.35
CA TYR A 132 28.49 4.30 7.79
C TYR A 132 28.34 5.71 8.39
N ALA A 133 29.13 6.67 7.91
CA ALA A 133 29.01 8.07 8.33
C ALA A 133 27.63 8.66 7.93
N ARG A 134 27.21 8.44 6.68
CA ARG A 134 25.86 8.83 6.21
C ARG A 134 24.76 8.14 7.03
N TRP A 135 24.85 6.82 7.17
CA TRP A 135 23.95 6.02 8.01
C TRP A 135 23.79 6.59 9.42
N SER A 136 24.90 6.93 10.08
CA SER A 136 24.88 7.42 11.47
C SER A 136 24.06 8.71 11.61
N VAL A 137 24.17 9.62 10.65
CA VAL A 137 23.40 10.87 10.60
C VAL A 137 21.91 10.58 10.38
N LEU A 138 21.58 9.72 9.41
CA LEU A 138 20.19 9.37 9.09
C LEU A 138 19.51 8.58 10.20
N LYS A 139 20.20 7.60 10.78
CA LYS A 139 19.76 6.84 11.96
C LYS A 139 19.43 7.81 13.09
N GLN A 140 20.34 8.72 13.44
CA GLN A 140 20.10 9.67 14.52
C GLN A 140 18.87 10.55 14.24
N ARG A 141 18.69 11.00 13.00
CA ARG A 141 17.55 11.84 12.59
C ARG A 141 16.21 11.10 12.62
N HIS A 142 16.16 9.87 12.09
CA HIS A 142 14.90 9.17 11.86
C HIS A 142 14.56 8.14 12.94
N MET A 143 15.58 7.51 13.55
CA MET A 143 15.46 6.39 14.49
C MET A 143 15.96 6.72 15.90
N GLY A 144 16.72 7.80 16.07
CA GLY A 144 17.35 8.14 17.34
C GLY A 144 18.45 7.16 17.74
N ARG A 145 18.47 6.76 19.03
CA ARG A 145 19.51 5.92 19.64
C ARG A 145 19.18 4.42 19.62
N ASP A 146 18.44 3.97 18.62
CA ASP A 146 18.11 2.55 18.50
C ASP A 146 19.35 1.76 18.05
N ASP A 147 20.03 1.11 19.00
CA ASP A 147 21.24 0.33 18.72
C ASP A 147 20.94 -1.11 18.29
N SER A 148 19.67 -1.53 18.30
CA SER A 148 19.31 -2.90 17.86
C SER A 148 19.67 -3.16 16.40
N VAL A 149 19.63 -2.12 15.57
CA VAL A 149 19.94 -2.19 14.13
C VAL A 149 21.42 -2.24 13.82
N GLU A 150 22.29 -1.89 14.77
CA GLU A 150 23.74 -1.90 14.54
C GLU A 150 24.29 -3.31 14.36
N ASN A 151 23.56 -4.34 14.81
CA ASN A 151 23.94 -5.74 14.58
C ASN A 151 23.19 -6.37 13.40
N TRP A 152 22.35 -5.61 12.68
CA TRP A 152 21.59 -6.11 11.54
C TRP A 152 22.41 -6.08 10.25
N ARG A 153 22.03 -6.93 9.30
CA ARG A 153 22.54 -6.86 7.93
C ARG A 153 22.18 -5.52 7.30
N PRO A 154 23.03 -4.96 6.42
CA PRO A 154 22.78 -3.71 5.75
C PRO A 154 21.35 -3.59 5.21
N ILE A 155 20.84 -4.58 4.45
CA ILE A 155 19.48 -4.52 3.90
C ILE A 155 18.38 -4.34 4.95
N PHE A 156 18.47 -5.02 6.09
CA PHE A 156 17.44 -4.94 7.14
C PHE A 156 17.54 -3.64 7.92
N ALA A 157 18.77 -3.15 8.17
CA ALA A 157 19.00 -1.86 8.82
C ALA A 157 18.46 -0.71 7.95
N ALA A 158 18.81 -0.71 6.66
CA ALA A 158 18.31 0.24 5.66
C ALA A 158 16.78 0.19 5.54
N GLY A 159 16.18 -0.99 5.46
CA GLY A 159 14.73 -1.14 5.39
C GLY A 159 14.02 -0.51 6.60
N LYS A 160 14.54 -0.72 7.81
CA LYS A 160 13.98 -0.07 9.00
C LYS A 160 14.16 1.45 8.98
N LEU A 161 15.32 1.95 8.54
CA LEU A 161 15.52 3.39 8.38
C LEU A 161 14.49 3.99 7.40
N TYR A 162 14.25 3.32 6.27
CA TYR A 162 13.25 3.73 5.28
C TYR A 162 11.84 3.75 5.88
N ASP A 163 11.46 2.72 6.63
CA ASP A 163 10.17 2.68 7.32
C ASP A 163 10.01 3.84 8.30
N GLU A 164 11.03 4.13 9.11
CA GLU A 164 11.01 5.25 10.07
C GLU A 164 10.96 6.61 9.36
N ALA A 165 11.71 6.77 8.27
CA ALA A 165 11.76 7.99 7.49
C ALA A 165 10.42 8.29 6.79
N THR A 166 9.81 7.28 6.18
CA THR A 166 8.49 7.41 5.51
C THR A 166 7.37 7.67 6.51
N ARG A 167 7.40 7.05 7.71
CA ARG A 167 6.42 7.35 8.76
C ARG A 167 6.47 8.80 9.24
N ARG A 168 7.67 9.39 9.35
CA ARG A 168 7.84 10.79 9.78
C ARG A 168 7.21 11.80 8.82
N ILE A 169 7.11 11.46 7.54
CA ILE A 169 6.43 12.29 6.53
C ILE A 169 4.96 11.88 6.30
N GLY A 170 4.38 11.11 7.23
CA GLY A 170 2.97 10.74 7.18
C GLY A 170 2.62 9.67 6.16
N LEU A 171 3.57 8.82 5.76
CA LEU A 171 3.33 7.67 4.87
C LEU A 171 3.31 6.35 5.64
N SER A 172 2.67 5.34 5.07
CA SER A 172 2.53 4.01 5.63
C SER A 172 2.61 2.93 4.54
N GLY A 173 3.38 1.88 4.82
CA GLY A 173 3.41 0.66 3.99
C GLY A 173 2.22 -0.28 4.23
N ARG A 174 1.21 0.11 5.01
CA ARG A 174 0.02 -0.72 5.25
C ARG A 174 -0.78 -0.88 3.96
N ASP A 175 -1.01 -2.12 3.56
CA ASP A 175 -1.76 -2.44 2.35
C ASP A 175 -3.28 -2.32 2.57
N VAL A 176 -3.77 -1.07 2.52
CA VAL A 176 -5.19 -0.76 2.64
C VAL A 176 -6.01 -1.28 1.46
N VAL A 177 -5.38 -1.45 0.28
CA VAL A 177 -6.06 -1.89 -0.94
C VAL A 177 -6.39 -3.37 -0.85
N TYR A 178 -5.39 -4.19 -0.52
CA TYR A 178 -5.58 -5.63 -0.37
C TYR A 178 -6.55 -5.96 0.77
N ALA A 179 -6.51 -5.21 1.88
CA ALA A 179 -7.45 -5.38 2.98
C ALA A 179 -8.91 -5.22 2.51
N GLU A 180 -9.22 -4.13 1.82
CA GLU A 180 -10.56 -3.83 1.28
C GLU A 180 -11.02 -4.88 0.24
N ILE A 181 -10.13 -5.28 -0.67
CA ILE A 181 -10.43 -6.30 -1.69
C ILE A 181 -10.69 -7.65 -1.02
N ASN A 182 -9.86 -8.05 -0.05
CA ASN A 182 -10.00 -9.32 0.66
C ASN A 182 -11.32 -9.38 1.44
N GLU A 183 -11.76 -8.28 2.06
CA GLU A 183 -13.09 -8.22 2.67
C GLU A 183 -14.22 -8.41 1.65
N ALA A 184 -14.16 -7.71 0.52
CA ALA A 184 -15.16 -7.82 -0.54
C ALA A 184 -15.22 -9.24 -1.13
N MET A 185 -14.06 -9.86 -1.32
CA MET A 185 -13.91 -11.24 -1.79
C MET A 185 -14.54 -12.23 -0.80
N LYS A 186 -14.23 -12.09 0.50
CA LYS A 186 -14.81 -12.92 1.57
C LYS A 186 -16.32 -12.81 1.61
N ALA A 187 -16.88 -11.60 1.50
CA ALA A 187 -18.32 -11.38 1.48
C ALA A 187 -19.01 -12.09 0.29
N ARG A 188 -18.31 -12.25 -0.83
CA ARG A 188 -18.80 -13.00 -2.00
C ARG A 188 -18.48 -14.50 -1.96
N GLY A 189 -17.58 -14.95 -1.09
CA GLY A 189 -17.02 -16.30 -1.15
C GLY A 189 -16.09 -16.54 -2.34
N LEU A 190 -15.59 -15.46 -2.98
CA LEU A 190 -14.66 -15.55 -4.10
C LEU A 190 -13.24 -15.85 -3.59
N LYS A 191 -12.59 -16.85 -4.18
CA LYS A 191 -11.19 -17.19 -3.87
C LYS A 191 -10.27 -16.66 -4.96
N PRO A 192 -9.11 -16.08 -4.62
CA PRO A 192 -8.19 -15.57 -5.62
C PRO A 192 -7.57 -16.75 -6.40
N VAL A 193 -7.44 -16.57 -7.71
CA VAL A 193 -6.68 -17.49 -8.55
C VAL A 193 -5.22 -17.35 -8.20
N ASN A 194 -4.60 -18.50 -7.95
CA ASN A 194 -3.22 -18.52 -7.50
C ASN A 194 -2.25 -18.56 -8.67
N VAL A 195 -1.59 -17.43 -8.91
CA VAL A 195 -0.56 -17.26 -9.94
C VAL A 195 0.86 -17.26 -9.36
N SER A 196 1.02 -17.63 -8.09
CA SER A 196 2.33 -17.60 -7.46
C SER A 196 3.25 -18.73 -7.95
N ALA A 197 4.53 -18.43 -8.03
CA ALA A 197 5.56 -19.44 -8.14
C ALA A 197 5.90 -19.93 -6.73
N ARG A 198 5.74 -21.24 -6.49
CA ARG A 198 5.97 -21.82 -5.17
C ARG A 198 7.23 -22.64 -5.16
N ILE A 199 8.05 -22.41 -4.16
CA ILE A 199 9.08 -23.35 -3.76
C ILE A 199 8.64 -24.06 -2.48
N LYS A 200 8.70 -25.39 -2.50
CA LYS A 200 8.45 -26.22 -1.32
C LYS A 200 9.77 -26.48 -0.61
N ILE A 201 9.85 -26.05 0.64
CA ILE A 201 10.99 -26.34 1.50
C ILE A 201 10.70 -27.61 2.29
N ALA A 202 11.51 -28.65 2.05
CA ALA A 202 11.45 -29.90 2.81
C ALA A 202 11.97 -29.75 4.25
N ASN A 203 13.04 -28.96 4.47
CA ASN A 203 13.61 -28.72 5.80
C ASN A 203 13.72 -27.22 6.12
N PRO A 204 12.67 -26.60 6.66
CA PRO A 204 12.61 -25.16 6.92
C PRO A 204 13.69 -24.68 7.88
N LYS A 205 14.04 -25.48 8.89
CA LYS A 205 15.07 -25.14 9.88
C LYS A 205 16.46 -25.09 9.22
N ALA A 206 16.75 -26.01 8.30
CA ALA A 206 18.00 -26.00 7.55
C ALA A 206 18.08 -24.78 6.63
N VAL A 207 16.99 -24.43 5.93
CA VAL A 207 16.96 -23.24 5.05
C VAL A 207 17.13 -21.95 5.87
N VAL A 208 16.48 -21.84 7.03
CA VAL A 208 16.68 -20.68 7.94
C VAL A 208 18.14 -20.61 8.41
N LYS A 209 18.75 -21.75 8.77
CA LYS A 209 20.17 -21.80 9.15
C LYS A 209 21.08 -21.35 8.01
N GLU A 210 20.81 -21.82 6.79
CA GLU A 210 21.53 -21.44 5.58
C GLU A 210 21.37 -19.94 5.28
N PHE A 211 20.15 -19.41 5.33
CA PHE A 211 19.88 -17.99 5.15
C PHE A 211 20.67 -17.13 6.14
N LYS A 212 20.71 -17.54 7.42
CA LYS A 212 21.49 -16.84 8.46
C LYS A 212 23.01 -16.88 8.23
N GLY A 213 23.52 -17.91 7.56
CA GLY A 213 24.93 -18.02 7.17
C GLY A 213 25.25 -17.38 5.82
N ALA A 214 24.25 -17.14 4.98
CA ALA A 214 24.44 -16.61 3.64
C ALA A 214 25.01 -15.19 3.69
N ARG A 215 25.90 -14.86 2.76
CA ARG A 215 26.38 -13.50 2.51
C ARG A 215 25.52 -12.89 1.41
N PHE A 216 25.04 -11.68 1.63
CA PHE A 216 24.30 -10.92 0.62
C PHE A 216 25.21 -9.85 0.01
N ALA A 217 24.97 -9.53 -1.26
CA ALA A 217 25.58 -8.37 -1.90
C ALA A 217 24.71 -7.13 -1.64
N ASP A 218 24.44 -6.84 -0.36
CA ASP A 218 23.40 -5.90 0.06
C ASP A 218 23.88 -4.47 0.32
N ILE A 219 25.14 -4.16 0.02
CA ILE A 219 25.71 -2.81 0.13
C ILE A 219 25.08 -1.86 -0.89
N GLU A 220 24.80 -2.30 -2.11
CA GLU A 220 24.13 -1.46 -3.13
C GLU A 220 22.71 -1.11 -2.68
N CYS A 221 21.95 -2.08 -2.19
CA CYS A 221 20.62 -1.85 -1.61
C CYS A 221 20.69 -0.89 -0.41
N PHE A 222 21.69 -1.06 0.47
CA PHE A 222 21.90 -0.17 1.59
C PHE A 222 22.12 1.27 1.13
N GLU A 223 23.08 1.51 0.24
CA GLU A 223 23.39 2.82 -0.33
C GLU A 223 22.18 3.46 -1.00
N LYS A 224 21.49 2.73 -1.89
CA LYS A 224 20.29 3.24 -2.58
C LYS A 224 19.14 3.58 -1.64
N THR A 225 19.06 2.90 -0.50
CA THR A 225 18.09 3.25 0.53
C THR A 225 18.47 4.55 1.23
N LEU A 226 19.75 4.78 1.52
CA LEU A 226 20.22 6.05 2.08
C LEU A 226 19.96 7.21 1.11
N ASP A 227 20.30 7.04 -0.17
CA ASP A 227 20.02 8.03 -1.23
C ASP A 227 18.54 8.41 -1.23
N ARG A 228 17.65 7.41 -1.14
CA ARG A 228 16.20 7.61 -1.15
C ARG A 228 15.69 8.34 0.10
N VAL A 229 16.23 8.02 1.28
CA VAL A 229 15.88 8.72 2.52
C VAL A 229 16.39 10.17 2.50
N GLU A 230 17.53 10.43 1.87
CA GLU A 230 18.12 11.76 1.76
C GLU A 230 17.42 12.65 0.74
N MET A 231 17.07 12.12 -0.43
CA MET A 231 16.71 12.92 -1.59
C MET A 231 15.26 12.73 -2.06
N ASP A 232 14.67 11.55 -1.85
CA ASP A 232 13.47 11.15 -2.59
C ASP A 232 12.19 11.07 -1.75
N LEU A 233 12.26 11.35 -0.45
CA LEU A 233 11.07 11.39 0.41
C LEU A 233 9.95 12.29 -0.15
N PRO A 234 10.22 13.50 -0.70
CA PRO A 234 9.18 14.32 -1.34
C PRO A 234 8.56 13.66 -2.57
N VAL A 235 9.35 12.96 -3.38
CA VAL A 235 8.87 12.23 -4.57
C VAL A 235 7.97 11.07 -4.15
N LEU A 236 8.33 10.34 -3.08
CA LEU A 236 7.49 9.28 -2.52
C LEU A 236 6.16 9.82 -2.01
N ALA A 237 6.16 10.95 -1.31
CA ALA A 237 4.94 11.62 -0.87
C ALA A 237 4.07 12.07 -2.06
N ALA A 238 4.68 12.65 -3.09
CA ALA A 238 3.97 13.07 -4.31
C ALA A 238 3.32 11.87 -5.02
N ARG A 239 4.01 10.72 -5.13
CA ARG A 239 3.45 9.49 -5.70
C ARG A 239 2.31 8.93 -4.86
N ALA A 240 2.47 8.90 -3.54
CA ALA A 240 1.43 8.44 -2.62
C ALA A 240 0.16 9.29 -2.75
N ASN A 241 0.32 10.62 -2.86
CA ASN A 241 -0.77 11.57 -3.10
C ASN A 241 -1.38 11.43 -4.49
N ALA A 242 -0.57 11.22 -5.53
CA ALA A 242 -1.08 10.99 -6.88
C ALA A 242 -1.96 9.74 -6.94
N TRP A 243 -1.55 8.65 -6.27
CA TRP A 243 -2.42 7.48 -6.13
C TRP A 243 -3.68 7.80 -5.34
N ALA A 244 -3.55 8.51 -4.21
CA ALA A 244 -4.67 8.93 -3.37
C ALA A 244 -5.77 9.64 -4.16
N THR A 245 -5.39 10.64 -4.95
CA THR A 245 -6.30 11.49 -5.72
C THR A 245 -6.70 10.89 -7.06
N GLY A 246 -6.05 9.80 -7.48
CA GLY A 246 -6.28 9.16 -8.77
C GLY A 246 -5.58 9.86 -9.95
N ASP A 247 -4.55 10.66 -9.69
CA ASP A 247 -3.74 11.32 -10.71
C ASP A 247 -2.75 10.33 -11.37
N VAL A 248 -3.27 9.59 -12.34
CA VAL A 248 -2.50 8.60 -13.11
C VAL A 248 -1.44 9.26 -14.00
N GLN A 249 -1.66 10.52 -14.42
CA GLN A 249 -0.66 11.26 -15.18
C GLN A 249 0.57 11.54 -14.31
N ALA A 250 0.38 12.02 -13.08
CA ALA A 250 1.47 12.21 -12.12
C ALA A 250 2.16 10.88 -11.78
N LEU A 251 1.43 9.77 -11.66
CA LEU A 251 2.06 8.45 -11.44
C LEU A 251 2.95 8.00 -12.62
N THR A 252 2.63 8.42 -13.84
CA THR A 252 3.41 8.13 -15.04
C THR A 252 4.67 9.01 -15.15
N THR A 253 4.60 10.26 -14.70
CA THR A 253 5.76 11.19 -14.71
C THR A 253 6.68 10.92 -13.52
N LEU A 254 6.13 10.65 -12.34
CA LEU A 254 6.83 10.26 -11.13
C LEU A 254 7.17 8.76 -11.13
N ARG A 255 7.46 8.19 -12.31
CA ARG A 255 8.00 6.83 -12.41
C ARG A 255 9.29 6.80 -11.62
N HIS A 256 9.28 6.03 -10.54
CA HIS A 256 10.44 5.87 -9.68
C HIS A 256 10.89 4.41 -9.82
N PRO A 257 12.12 4.13 -10.29
CA PRO A 257 12.62 2.76 -10.30
C PRO A 257 12.52 2.16 -8.90
N ASP A 258 11.95 0.95 -8.83
CA ASP A 258 11.60 0.34 -7.57
C ASP A 258 12.89 0.12 -6.76
N LEU A 259 12.96 0.69 -5.56
CA LEU A 259 13.96 0.24 -4.58
C LEU A 259 13.80 -1.27 -4.36
N GLY A 260 12.54 -1.74 -4.47
CA GLY A 260 12.15 -3.14 -4.57
C GLY A 260 13.06 -3.91 -5.50
N ASP A 261 13.16 -3.58 -6.79
CA ASP A 261 13.95 -4.34 -7.76
C ASP A 261 15.46 -4.40 -7.42
N VAL A 262 16.03 -3.35 -6.81
CA VAL A 262 17.44 -3.34 -6.40
C VAL A 262 17.66 -4.19 -5.15
N CYS A 263 16.80 -4.03 -4.14
CA CYS A 263 16.90 -4.73 -2.86
C CYS A 263 16.41 -6.19 -2.94
N GLU A 264 15.45 -6.45 -3.80
CA GLU A 264 14.99 -7.77 -4.21
C GLU A 264 16.14 -8.50 -4.89
N ARG A 265 16.84 -7.92 -5.88
CA ARG A 265 18.06 -8.52 -6.44
C ARG A 265 19.19 -8.69 -5.41
N ALA A 266 19.27 -7.87 -4.36
CA ALA A 266 20.25 -8.09 -3.29
C ALA A 266 19.92 -9.30 -2.40
N MET A 267 18.63 -9.60 -2.20
CA MET A 267 18.13 -10.77 -1.44
C MET A 267 18.00 -12.04 -2.28
N LEU A 268 17.54 -11.86 -3.51
CA LEU A 268 17.37 -12.85 -4.57
C LEU A 268 18.62 -12.97 -5.46
N GLY A 269 19.71 -12.33 -5.07
CA GLY A 269 21.01 -12.47 -5.70
C GLY A 269 21.93 -13.40 -4.93
N GLY A 270 23.02 -13.81 -5.59
CA GLY A 270 24.07 -14.62 -4.99
C GLY A 270 23.68 -16.10 -4.79
N GLN A 271 24.51 -16.81 -4.04
CA GLN A 271 24.47 -18.29 -3.98
C GLN A 271 23.15 -18.83 -3.40
N PHE A 272 22.58 -18.15 -2.41
CA PHE A 272 21.32 -18.58 -1.79
C PHE A 272 20.18 -18.57 -2.81
N ALA A 273 20.00 -17.45 -3.49
CA ALA A 273 18.89 -17.29 -4.39
C ALA A 273 19.06 -18.06 -5.71
N ALA A 274 20.30 -18.19 -6.20
CA ALA A 274 20.63 -19.09 -7.31
C ALA A 274 20.28 -20.55 -6.97
N LYS A 275 20.62 -21.01 -5.76
CA LYS A 275 20.29 -22.37 -5.29
C LYS A 275 18.79 -22.64 -5.30
N TYR A 276 17.99 -21.64 -4.94
CA TYR A 276 16.53 -21.78 -4.89
C TYR A 276 15.83 -21.28 -6.17
N GLY A 277 16.58 -20.87 -7.20
CA GLY A 277 16.05 -20.47 -8.51
C GLY A 277 15.12 -19.26 -8.45
N MET A 278 15.42 -18.26 -7.63
CA MET A 278 14.52 -17.12 -7.36
C MET A 278 14.15 -16.33 -8.63
N ASP A 279 15.12 -15.99 -9.48
CA ASP A 279 14.86 -15.31 -10.77
C ASP A 279 13.93 -16.14 -11.66
N ALA A 280 14.13 -17.46 -11.70
CA ALA A 280 13.30 -18.36 -12.48
C ALA A 280 11.87 -18.44 -11.92
N LEU A 281 11.71 -18.40 -10.59
CA LEU A 281 10.41 -18.36 -9.93
C LEU A 281 9.68 -17.04 -10.19
N GLU A 282 10.39 -15.91 -10.14
CA GLU A 282 9.81 -14.61 -10.47
C GLU A 282 9.30 -14.59 -11.91
N ALA A 283 10.16 -14.95 -12.87
CA ALA A 283 9.79 -15.05 -14.27
C ALA A 283 8.65 -16.07 -14.50
N GLN A 284 8.64 -17.18 -13.75
CA GLN A 284 7.55 -18.16 -13.79
C GLN A 284 6.23 -17.56 -13.29
N SER A 285 6.25 -16.76 -12.23
CA SER A 285 5.05 -16.11 -11.68
C SER A 285 4.45 -15.12 -12.67
N ARG A 286 5.29 -14.34 -13.37
CA ARG A 286 4.86 -13.41 -14.44
C ARG A 286 4.22 -14.17 -15.61
N ARG A 287 4.86 -15.25 -16.08
CA ARG A 287 4.28 -16.12 -17.13
C ARG A 287 2.95 -16.74 -16.73
N LYS A 288 2.83 -17.22 -15.47
CA LYS A 288 1.58 -17.73 -14.92
C LYS A 288 0.50 -16.67 -14.90
N TRP A 289 0.84 -15.45 -14.48
CA TRP A 289 -0.10 -14.33 -14.46
C TRP A 289 -0.64 -14.02 -15.85
N ILE A 290 0.23 -13.91 -16.85
CA ILE A 290 -0.17 -13.64 -18.25
C ILE A 290 -1.04 -14.75 -18.81
N ALA A 291 -0.67 -16.02 -18.59
CA ALA A 291 -1.46 -17.16 -19.03
C ALA A 291 -2.85 -17.15 -18.39
N GLU A 292 -2.94 -16.85 -17.10
CA GLU A 292 -4.19 -16.80 -16.35
C GLU A 292 -5.06 -15.59 -16.71
N ALA A 293 -4.45 -14.45 -17.00
CA ALA A 293 -5.14 -13.27 -17.54
C ALA A 293 -5.76 -13.58 -18.90
N GLY A 294 -5.01 -14.19 -19.82
CA GLY A 294 -5.52 -14.61 -21.12
C GLY A 294 -6.64 -15.65 -21.02
N ALA A 295 -6.47 -16.66 -20.15
CA ALA A 295 -7.49 -17.67 -19.92
C ALA A 295 -8.77 -17.07 -19.31
N SER A 296 -8.63 -16.15 -18.35
CA SER A 296 -9.77 -15.42 -17.77
C SER A 296 -10.49 -14.56 -18.81
N LEU A 297 -9.75 -13.82 -19.65
CA LEU A 297 -10.30 -13.06 -20.77
C LEU A 297 -11.00 -13.92 -21.83
N ALA A 298 -10.72 -15.22 -21.90
CA ALA A 298 -11.44 -16.14 -22.79
C ALA A 298 -12.74 -16.69 -22.19
N ARG A 299 -12.82 -16.83 -20.86
CA ARG A 299 -13.85 -17.65 -20.19
C ARG A 299 -14.77 -16.89 -19.23
N HIS A 300 -14.33 -15.73 -18.73
CA HIS A 300 -15.01 -14.98 -17.67
C HIS A 300 -15.51 -13.64 -18.19
N ARG A 301 -16.75 -13.30 -17.84
CA ARG A 301 -17.37 -12.03 -18.26
C ARG A 301 -16.67 -10.86 -17.58
N VAL A 302 -16.38 -11.00 -16.29
CA VAL A 302 -15.68 -10.00 -15.48
C VAL A 302 -14.60 -10.69 -14.68
N THR A 303 -13.37 -10.18 -14.77
CA THR A 303 -12.25 -10.57 -13.92
C THR A 303 -11.65 -9.32 -13.28
N LEU A 304 -11.23 -9.41 -12.03
CA LEU A 304 -10.43 -8.38 -11.37
C LEU A 304 -8.98 -8.87 -11.25
N ALA A 305 -8.03 -7.95 -11.34
CA ALA A 305 -6.64 -8.18 -10.94
C ALA A 305 -6.07 -6.96 -10.23
N ILE A 306 -5.07 -7.21 -9.39
CA ILE A 306 -4.23 -6.18 -8.78
C ILE A 306 -2.81 -6.36 -9.28
N LEU A 307 -2.14 -5.25 -9.60
CA LEU A 307 -0.74 -5.23 -10.02
C LEU A 307 -0.01 -4.05 -9.37
N PRO A 308 1.30 -4.16 -9.11
CA PRO A 308 2.13 -2.99 -8.85
C PRO A 308 1.96 -1.97 -9.99
N MET A 309 1.86 -0.69 -9.66
CA MET A 309 1.66 0.36 -10.67
C MET A 309 2.79 0.39 -11.71
N ASN A 310 4.00 -0.01 -11.33
CA ASN A 310 5.11 -0.15 -12.25
C ASN A 310 4.83 -1.22 -13.33
N ASP A 311 4.27 -2.38 -12.97
CA ASP A 311 3.88 -3.42 -13.94
C ASP A 311 2.72 -3.00 -14.85
N VAL A 312 1.89 -2.07 -14.39
CA VAL A 312 0.78 -1.51 -15.18
C VAL A 312 1.29 -0.49 -16.20
N LEU A 313 2.23 0.38 -15.80
CA LEU A 313 2.69 1.53 -16.58
C LEU A 313 3.97 1.28 -17.38
N ALA A 314 4.75 0.25 -17.05
CA ALA A 314 5.99 -0.05 -17.75
C ALA A 314 5.72 -0.44 -19.22
N PRO A 315 6.55 0.03 -20.18
CA PRO A 315 6.44 -0.34 -21.59
C PRO A 315 6.56 -1.85 -21.85
N ASP A 316 7.28 -2.55 -20.98
CA ASP A 316 7.49 -4.00 -20.94
C ASP A 316 6.75 -4.67 -19.76
N GLY A 317 5.79 -3.94 -19.16
CA GLY A 317 4.96 -4.41 -18.06
C GLY A 317 3.88 -5.42 -18.52
N LEU A 318 3.17 -5.99 -17.55
CA LEU A 318 2.19 -7.06 -17.79
C LEU A 318 0.98 -6.58 -18.61
N VAL A 319 0.57 -5.32 -18.44
CA VAL A 319 -0.52 -4.73 -19.22
C VAL A 319 -0.09 -4.50 -20.67
N ALA A 320 1.16 -4.06 -20.89
CA ALA A 320 1.72 -3.91 -22.23
C ALA A 320 1.87 -5.26 -22.93
N GLU A 321 2.26 -6.32 -22.21
CA GLU A 321 2.30 -7.67 -22.76
C GLU A 321 0.91 -8.17 -23.22
N LEU A 322 -0.16 -7.86 -22.47
CA LEU A 322 -1.52 -8.16 -22.92
C LEU A 322 -1.91 -7.37 -24.17
N ALA A 323 -1.53 -6.09 -24.28
CA ALA A 323 -1.75 -5.32 -25.50
C ALA A 323 -1.03 -5.93 -26.70
N ASN A 324 0.22 -6.35 -26.52
CA ASN A 324 1.02 -7.03 -27.57
C ASN A 324 0.42 -8.36 -28.02
N LYS A 325 -0.41 -9.00 -27.19
CA LYS A 325 -1.18 -10.20 -27.54
C LYS A 325 -2.49 -9.90 -28.29
N GLY A 326 -2.79 -8.63 -28.57
CA GLY A 326 -3.96 -8.19 -29.35
C GLY A 326 -5.19 -7.85 -28.52
N TYR A 327 -5.10 -7.82 -27.19
CA TYR A 327 -6.20 -7.36 -26.34
C TYR A 327 -6.35 -5.83 -26.38
N VAL A 328 -7.58 -5.35 -26.31
CA VAL A 328 -7.86 -3.90 -26.27
C VAL A 328 -7.63 -3.41 -24.84
N VAL A 329 -6.70 -2.49 -24.66
CA VAL A 329 -6.37 -1.88 -23.36
C VAL A 329 -6.86 -0.44 -23.33
N GLU A 330 -7.75 -0.13 -22.38
CA GLU A 330 -8.22 1.22 -22.10
C GLU A 330 -7.61 1.70 -20.78
N ALA A 331 -7.01 2.89 -20.81
CA ALA A 331 -6.51 3.57 -19.62
C ALA A 331 -7.67 3.91 -18.65
N PRO A 332 -7.39 4.05 -17.34
CA PRO A 332 -8.39 4.43 -16.35
C PRO A 332 -9.02 5.78 -16.69
N ARG A 333 -10.34 5.86 -16.49
CA ARG A 333 -11.12 7.10 -16.54
C ARG A 333 -11.38 7.63 -15.13
#